data_AF-A0A6I3DYX7-F1
#
_entry.id   AF-A0A6I3DYX7-F1
#
_cell.length_a   1.000
_cell.length_b   1.000
_cell.length_c   1.000
_cell.angle_alpha   90.00
_cell.angle_beta   90.00
_cell.angle_gamma   90.00
#
_symmetry.space_group_name_H-M   'P 1'
#
loop_
_entity.id
_entity.type
_entity.pdbx_description
1 polymer ?
#
loop_
_entity_poly.entity_id
_entity_poly.type
_entity_poly.pdbx_seq_one_letter_code
_entity_poly.pdbx_strand_id
1 'polypeptide(L)'
;MISDDTRIIRPAAVLDERLALIVVKELERQDVAFGGVWNATTSLWQRYDRPWDGADGTRGSAELIGSIAVMYDTPARRQITIYKVTATEYGITSGWTVDGICDEALASAEITLATCPRADLTAPPPSDPFRK
;
A
#
# COMPACT_ATOMS: atom_id res chain seq x y z
N MET A 1 2.63 -24.30 7.96
CA MET A 1 3.66 -23.26 7.71
C MET A 1 2.89 -22.08 7.16
N ILE A 2 2.84 -20.97 7.91
CA ILE A 2 2.19 -19.76 7.41
C ILE A 2 3.20 -19.11 6.46
N SER A 3 2.76 -18.68 5.29
CA SER A 3 3.58 -17.97 4.31
C SER A 3 2.98 -16.60 4.08
N ASP A 4 3.74 -15.70 3.49
CA ASP A 4 3.25 -14.37 3.11
C ASP A 4 1.93 -14.44 2.35
N ASP A 5 0.98 -13.57 2.70
CA ASP A 5 -0.30 -13.41 2.02
C ASP A 5 -0.21 -12.22 1.08
N THR A 6 -0.38 -12.47 -0.21
CA THR A 6 -0.30 -11.43 -1.24
C THR A 6 -1.59 -11.35 -2.03
N ARG A 7 -2.16 -10.15 -2.08
CA ARG A 7 -3.38 -9.87 -2.85
C ARG A 7 -3.11 -8.83 -3.93
N ILE A 8 -3.42 -9.20 -5.17
CA ILE A 8 -3.47 -8.25 -6.30
C ILE A 8 -4.82 -7.54 -6.26
N ILE A 9 -4.80 -6.21 -6.32
CA ILE A 9 -6.00 -5.38 -6.25
C ILE A 9 -6.51 -5.15 -7.67
N ARG A 10 -7.67 -5.74 -8.01
CA ARG A 10 -8.31 -5.60 -9.33
C ARG A 10 -9.82 -5.38 -9.20
N PRO A 11 -10.38 -4.30 -9.78
CA PRO A 11 -9.64 -3.16 -10.36
C PRO A 11 -8.76 -2.48 -9.31
N ALA A 12 -7.68 -1.83 -9.74
CA ALA A 12 -6.75 -1.19 -8.81
C ALA A 12 -7.46 -0.09 -8.01
N ALA A 13 -7.05 0.12 -6.76
CA ALA A 13 -7.52 1.25 -5.95
C ALA A 13 -6.78 2.52 -6.39
N VAL A 14 -7.51 3.62 -6.58
CA VAL A 14 -6.96 4.90 -7.05
C VAL A 14 -7.31 5.98 -6.05
N LEU A 15 -6.28 6.64 -5.53
CA LEU A 15 -6.39 7.86 -4.76
C LEU A 15 -6.36 9.05 -5.73
N ASP A 16 -7.38 9.89 -5.69
CA ASP A 16 -7.34 11.19 -6.36
C ASP A 16 -6.31 12.13 -5.70
N GLU A 17 -6.08 13.30 -6.28
CA GLU A 17 -5.10 14.27 -5.79
C GLU A 17 -5.31 14.65 -4.31
N ARG A 18 -6.57 14.79 -3.89
CA ARG A 18 -6.88 15.18 -2.51
C ARG A 18 -6.56 14.04 -1.55
N LEU A 19 -7.04 12.83 -1.85
CA LEU A 19 -6.82 11.65 -1.01
C LEU A 19 -5.33 11.29 -0.95
N ALA A 20 -4.64 11.33 -2.11
CA ALA A 20 -3.21 11.07 -2.20
C ALA A 20 -2.40 12.02 -1.31
N LEU A 21 -2.71 13.33 -1.34
CA LEU A 21 -2.02 14.31 -0.52
C LEU A 21 -2.22 14.06 0.99
N ILE A 22 -3.44 13.71 1.40
CA ILE A 22 -3.76 13.42 2.80
C ILE A 22 -3.00 12.19 3.29
N VAL A 23 -3.05 11.09 2.52
CA VAL A 23 -2.40 9.84 2.88
C VAL A 23 -0.88 10.01 2.92
N VAL A 24 -0.26 10.59 1.89
CA VAL A 24 1.19 10.75 1.83
C VAL A 24 1.71 11.62 2.97
N LYS A 25 1.05 12.74 3.28
CA LYS A 25 1.44 13.58 4.42
C LYS A 25 1.37 12.84 5.75
N GLU A 26 0.37 11.99 5.93
CA GLU A 26 0.25 11.21 7.16
C GLU A 26 1.33 10.13 7.24
N LEU A 27 1.63 9.44 6.13
CA LEU A 27 2.71 8.46 6.08
C LEU A 27 4.08 9.11 6.35
N GLU A 28 4.33 10.30 5.81
CA GLU A 28 5.53 11.11 6.11
C GLU A 28 5.58 11.54 7.58
N ARG A 29 4.44 11.91 8.18
CA ARG A 29 4.35 12.24 9.61
C ARG A 29 4.64 11.02 10.49
N GLN A 30 4.28 9.83 10.02
CA GLN A 30 4.55 8.55 10.66
C GLN A 30 5.79 7.84 10.11
N ASP A 31 6.76 8.59 9.61
CA ASP A 31 7.99 8.02 9.08
C ASP A 31 8.72 7.18 10.15
N VAL A 32 9.08 5.96 9.78
CA VAL A 32 9.64 4.94 10.66
C VAL A 32 11.01 5.33 11.23
N ALA A 33 11.78 6.16 10.52
CA ALA A 33 13.06 6.68 10.99
C ALA A 33 12.90 7.81 12.02
N PHE A 34 11.70 8.41 12.11
CA PHE A 34 11.39 9.54 12.99
C PHE A 34 10.34 9.21 14.06
N GLY A 35 10.33 7.96 14.53
CA GLY A 35 9.45 7.53 15.63
C GLY A 35 8.06 7.06 15.19
N GLY A 36 7.78 7.02 13.89
CA GLY A 36 6.59 6.41 13.33
C GLY A 36 6.79 4.94 12.94
N VAL A 37 5.98 4.45 12.00
CA VAL A 37 5.90 3.02 11.65
C VAL A 37 5.80 2.76 10.15
N TRP A 38 5.84 3.82 9.34
CA TRP A 38 5.73 3.74 7.89
C TRP A 38 7.03 4.12 7.21
N ASN A 39 7.45 3.36 6.21
CA ASN A 39 8.45 3.78 5.23
C ASN A 39 7.76 3.91 3.88
N ALA A 40 7.56 5.14 3.41
CA ALA A 40 6.79 5.42 2.21
C ALA A 40 7.68 5.96 1.08
N THR A 41 7.70 5.23 -0.03
CA THR A 41 8.33 5.67 -1.29
C THR A 41 7.28 5.77 -2.39
N THR A 42 7.64 6.29 -3.56
CA THR A 42 6.73 6.43 -4.70
C THR A 42 6.31 5.11 -5.35
N SER A 43 6.95 3.98 -4.98
CA SER A 43 6.66 2.65 -5.52
C SER A 43 6.18 1.65 -4.47
N LEU A 44 6.49 1.90 -3.20
CA LEU A 44 6.25 0.97 -2.10
C LEU A 44 6.06 1.72 -0.78
N TRP A 45 4.98 1.40 -0.08
CA TRP A 45 4.78 1.78 1.32
C TRP A 45 4.94 0.53 2.18
N GLN A 46 5.70 0.63 3.27
CA GLN A 46 6.00 -0.48 4.16
C GLN A 46 5.56 -0.15 5.58
N ARG A 47 4.86 -1.09 6.21
CA ARG A 47 4.44 -0.99 7.61
C ARG A 47 5.36 -1.86 8.46
N TYR A 48 6.02 -1.26 9.45
CA TYR A 48 6.85 -1.95 10.44
C TYR A 48 6.16 -1.97 11.78
N ASP A 49 6.31 -3.01 12.58
CA ASP A 49 5.66 -3.12 13.89
C ASP A 49 6.01 -1.99 14.87
N ARG A 50 7.21 -1.42 14.74
CA ARG A 50 7.76 -0.36 15.57
C ARG A 50 8.66 0.59 14.77
N PRO A 51 9.00 1.76 15.33
CA PRO A 51 10.01 2.64 14.76
C PRO A 51 11.36 1.94 14.63
N TRP A 52 12.16 2.38 13.67
CA TRP A 52 13.51 1.87 13.49
C TRP A 52 14.39 2.26 14.68
N ASP A 53 15.09 1.28 15.24
CA ASP A 53 15.92 1.39 16.44
C ASP A 53 17.38 0.98 16.21
N GLY A 54 17.76 0.72 14.96
CA GLY A 54 19.12 0.39 14.56
C GLY A 54 20.03 1.60 14.46
N ALA A 55 21.34 1.36 14.53
CA ALA A 55 22.35 2.41 14.33
C ALA A 55 22.14 3.14 12.99
N ASP A 56 22.40 4.44 12.99
CA ASP A 56 22.26 5.33 11.82
C ASP A 56 20.87 5.33 11.17
N GLY A 57 19.81 5.06 11.97
CA GLY A 57 18.44 5.02 11.49
C GLY A 57 18.15 3.80 10.62
N THR A 58 18.86 2.69 10.86
CA THR A 58 18.57 1.41 10.21
C THR A 58 17.46 0.65 10.94
N ARG A 59 16.90 -0.37 10.28
CA ARG A 59 15.76 -1.15 10.78
C ARG A 59 15.94 -1.72 12.19
N GLY A 60 17.15 -2.11 12.57
CA GLY A 60 17.43 -2.72 13.88
C GLY A 60 16.58 -3.96 14.15
N SER A 61 15.80 -3.92 15.23
CA SER A 61 14.90 -4.99 15.68
C SER A 61 13.48 -4.89 15.12
N ALA A 62 13.15 -3.83 14.39
CA ALA A 62 11.81 -3.66 13.82
C ALA A 62 11.51 -4.78 12.82
N GLU A 63 10.27 -5.25 12.78
CA GLU A 63 9.81 -6.32 11.92
C GLU A 63 8.84 -5.78 10.86
N LEU A 64 9.02 -6.19 9.59
CA LEU A 64 8.14 -5.76 8.51
C LEU A 64 6.81 -6.52 8.65
N ILE A 65 5.72 -5.80 8.89
CA ILE A 65 4.35 -6.35 8.91
C ILE A 65 3.87 -6.61 7.49
N GLY A 66 4.15 -5.69 6.57
CA GLY A 66 3.71 -5.82 5.19
C GLY A 66 4.03 -4.62 4.33
N SER A 67 3.61 -4.70 3.07
CA SER A 67 3.86 -3.67 2.07
C SER A 67 2.69 -3.46 1.12
N ILE A 68 2.55 -2.23 0.67
CA ILE A 68 1.56 -1.78 -0.31
C ILE A 68 2.34 -1.31 -1.53
N ALA A 69 2.18 -2.02 -2.64
CA ALA A 69 2.78 -1.63 -3.91
C ALA A 69 1.91 -0.57 -4.58
N VAL A 70 2.54 0.56 -4.88
CA VAL A 70 1.89 1.77 -5.39
C VAL A 70 2.54 2.26 -6.68
N MET A 71 1.80 3.04 -7.46
CA MET A 71 2.30 3.78 -8.61
C MET A 71 1.80 5.22 -8.51
N TYR A 72 2.72 6.18 -8.47
CA TYR A 72 2.38 7.60 -8.48
C TYR A 72 2.17 8.07 -9.92
N ASP A 73 1.41 9.15 -10.10
CA ASP A 73 1.05 9.74 -11.40
C ASP A 73 0.38 8.75 -12.37
N THR A 74 -0.31 7.75 -11.83
CA THR A 74 -1.05 6.72 -12.58
C THR A 74 -2.42 6.54 -11.94
N PRO A 75 -3.53 6.50 -12.72
CA PRO A 75 -3.60 6.66 -14.19
C PRO A 75 -3.45 8.12 -14.67
N ALA A 76 -3.54 9.11 -13.78
CA ALA A 76 -3.33 10.52 -14.11
C ALA A 76 -2.34 11.18 -13.14
N ARG A 77 -1.83 12.36 -13.53
CA ARG A 77 -0.94 13.16 -12.66
C ARG A 77 -1.58 13.42 -11.31
N ARG A 78 -0.75 13.36 -10.26
CA ARG A 78 -1.09 13.54 -8.84
C ARG A 78 -2.04 12.50 -8.27
N GLN A 79 -2.29 11.41 -8.99
CA GLN A 79 -3.00 10.25 -8.46
C GLN A 79 -2.01 9.17 -8.00
N ILE A 80 -2.47 8.34 -7.08
CA ILE A 80 -1.71 7.18 -6.61
C ILE A 80 -2.56 5.93 -6.81
N THR A 81 -2.02 4.94 -7.52
CA THR A 81 -2.66 3.64 -7.72
C THR A 81 -2.07 2.62 -6.75
N ILE A 82 -2.92 1.97 -5.96
CA ILE A 82 -2.61 0.79 -5.15
C ILE A 82 -3.02 -0.46 -5.94
N TYR A 83 -2.06 -1.33 -6.26
CA TYR A 83 -2.31 -2.49 -7.13
C TYR A 83 -1.95 -3.84 -6.51
N LYS A 84 -1.21 -3.87 -5.40
CA LYS A 84 -0.86 -5.10 -4.68
C LYS A 84 -0.60 -4.79 -3.21
N VAL A 85 -1.00 -5.70 -2.34
CA VAL A 85 -0.70 -5.66 -0.90
C VAL A 85 -0.14 -7.01 -0.49
N THR A 86 0.87 -7.01 0.36
CA THR A 86 1.46 -8.22 0.92
C THR A 86 1.55 -8.08 2.44
N ALA A 87 0.99 -9.03 3.17
CA ALA A 87 1.26 -9.23 4.59
C ALA A 87 2.37 -10.30 4.73
N THR A 88 3.40 -10.02 5.50
CA THR A 88 4.48 -10.99 5.75
C THR A 88 4.01 -12.09 6.70
N GLU A 89 4.72 -13.21 6.77
CA GLU A 89 4.49 -14.23 7.80
C GLU A 89 4.45 -13.63 9.22
N TYR A 90 5.37 -12.71 9.53
CA TYR A 90 5.38 -12.00 10.81
C TYR A 90 4.12 -11.14 11.03
N GLY A 91 3.70 -10.40 10.00
CA GLY A 91 2.47 -9.60 10.07
C GLY A 91 1.25 -10.47 10.34
N ILE A 92 1.10 -11.56 9.59
CA ILE A 92 -0.03 -12.50 9.71
C ILE A 92 -0.06 -13.14 11.10
N THR A 93 1.09 -13.63 11.59
CA THR A 93 1.19 -14.23 12.93
C THR A 93 0.93 -13.22 14.05
N SER A 94 1.18 -11.93 13.79
CA SER A 94 0.85 -10.81 14.67
C SER A 94 -0.60 -10.30 14.51
N GLY A 95 -1.43 -10.96 13.71
CA GLY A 95 -2.86 -10.64 13.53
C GLY A 95 -3.19 -9.65 12.42
N TRP A 96 -2.21 -9.25 11.60
CA TRP A 96 -2.44 -8.36 10.47
C TRP A 96 -3.01 -9.08 9.26
N THR A 97 -3.82 -8.37 8.49
CA THR A 97 -4.36 -8.81 7.20
C THR A 97 -3.97 -7.83 6.12
N VAL A 98 -4.05 -8.27 4.86
CA VAL A 98 -3.86 -7.38 3.70
C VAL A 98 -4.85 -6.20 3.67
N ASP A 99 -6.08 -6.40 4.16
CA ASP A 99 -7.06 -5.31 4.33
C ASP A 99 -6.62 -4.36 5.44
N GLY A 100 -6.26 -4.88 6.61
CA GLY A 100 -5.87 -4.06 7.77
C GLY A 100 -4.65 -3.18 7.50
N ILE A 101 -3.64 -3.68 6.76
CA ILE A 101 -2.46 -2.89 6.39
C ILE A 101 -2.88 -1.73 5.46
N CYS A 102 -3.71 -2.00 4.46
CA CYS A 102 -4.18 -0.97 3.55
C CYS A 102 -5.09 0.05 4.24
N ASP A 103 -6.03 -0.43 5.04
CA ASP A 103 -7.00 0.42 5.73
C ASP A 103 -6.30 1.34 6.75
N GLU A 104 -5.24 0.87 7.42
CA GLU A 104 -4.43 1.72 8.29
C GLU A 104 -3.73 2.85 7.50
N ALA A 105 -3.13 2.53 6.35
CA ALA A 105 -2.50 3.55 5.49
C ALA A 105 -3.52 4.61 5.00
N LEU A 106 -4.75 4.18 4.76
CA LEU A 106 -5.82 5.02 4.21
C LEU A 106 -6.64 5.76 5.27
N ALA A 107 -6.46 5.44 6.55
CA ALA A 107 -7.31 5.90 7.64
C ALA A 107 -7.39 7.43 7.76
N SER A 108 -6.30 8.16 7.48
CA SER A 108 -6.28 9.64 7.54
C SER A 108 -7.17 10.30 6.50
N ALA A 109 -7.49 9.59 5.41
CA ALA A 109 -8.42 10.03 4.38
C ALA A 109 -9.85 9.51 4.62
N GLU A 110 -10.10 8.86 5.76
CA GLU A 110 -11.42 8.33 6.17
C GLU A 110 -12.02 7.33 5.16
N ILE A 111 -11.15 6.59 4.46
CA ILE A 111 -11.53 5.53 3.53
C ILE A 111 -10.83 4.21 3.87
N THR A 112 -11.36 3.13 3.32
CA THR A 112 -10.78 1.78 3.37
C THR A 112 -10.42 1.35 1.97
N LEU A 113 -9.70 0.25 1.83
CA LEU A 113 -9.46 -0.38 0.54
C LEU A 113 -10.79 -0.75 -0.14
N ALA A 114 -11.82 -1.12 0.62
CA ALA A 114 -13.13 -1.46 0.08
C ALA A 114 -13.88 -0.24 -0.49
N THR A 115 -13.76 0.92 0.16
CA THR A 115 -14.44 2.17 -0.25
C THR A 115 -13.59 3.07 -1.13
N CYS A 116 -12.30 2.75 -1.32
CA CYS A 116 -11.41 3.48 -2.20
C CYS A 116 -11.92 3.46 -3.64
N PRO A 117 -11.90 4.61 -4.36
CA PRO A 117 -12.22 4.64 -5.78
C PRO A 117 -11.39 3.62 -6.56
N ARG A 118 -11.96 3.08 -7.64
CA ARG A 118 -11.35 2.05 -8.46
C ARG A 118 -10.96 2.62 -9.81
N ALA A 119 -9.84 2.13 -10.37
CA ALA A 119 -9.49 2.43 -11.75
C ALA A 119 -10.61 1.93 -12.67
N ASP A 120 -11.05 2.79 -13.59
CA ASP A 120 -11.96 2.37 -14.65
C ASP A 120 -11.29 1.26 -15.46
N LEU A 121 -11.95 0.10 -15.51
CA LEU A 121 -11.57 -0.95 -16.44
C LEU A 121 -12.07 -0.54 -17.82
N THR A 122 -11.18 -0.05 -18.68
CA THR A 122 -11.49 0.01 -20.11
C THR A 122 -11.80 -1.42 -20.56
N ALA A 123 -12.93 -1.61 -21.27
CA ALA A 123 -13.30 -2.92 -21.77
C ALA A 123 -12.12 -3.53 -22.54
N PRO A 124 -11.80 -4.83 -22.35
CA PRO A 124 -10.74 -5.46 -23.10
C PRO A 124 -10.99 -5.25 -24.60
N PRO A 125 -9.94 -5.00 -25.40
CA PRO A 125 -10.12 -4.86 -26.83
C PRO A 125 -10.84 -6.12 -27.37
N PRO A 126 -11.76 -5.95 -28.34
CA PRO A 126 -12.48 -7.08 -28.91
C PRO A 126 -11.48 -8.15 -29.37
N SER A 127 -11.81 -9.42 -29.12
CA SER A 127 -10.97 -10.56 -29.50
C SER A 127 -10.57 -10.44 -30.97
N ASP A 128 -9.27 -10.52 -31.23
CA ASP A 128 -8.73 -10.46 -32.59
C ASP A 128 -9.42 -11.56 -33.44
N PRO A 129 -10.21 -11.19 -34.47
CA PRO A 129 -10.92 -12.15 -35.30
C PRO A 129 -9.99 -13.09 -36.07
N PHE A 130 -8.68 -12.83 -36.08
CA PHE A 130 -7.66 -13.66 -36.71
C PHE A 130 -6.89 -14.56 -35.75
N ARG A 131 -7.13 -14.47 -34.43
CA ARG A 131 -6.53 -15.39 -33.44
C ARG A 131 -7.43 -16.62 -33.29
N LYS A 132 -7.14 -17.67 -34.07
CA LYS A 132 -7.72 -19.02 -33.92
C LYS A 132 -7.22 -19.71 -32.65
#